data_AF-A0A8T4SCS5-F1
#
_entry.id   AF-A0A8T4SCS5-F1
#
_cell.length_a   1.000
_cell.length_b   1.000
_cell.length_c   1.000
_cell.angle_alpha   90.00
_cell.angle_beta   90.00
_cell.angle_gamma   90.00
#
_symmetry.space_group_name_H-M   'P 1'
#
loop_
_entity.id
_entity.type
_entity.pdbx_description
1 polymer ?
#
loop_
_entity_poly.entity_id
_entity_poly.type
_entity_poly.pdbx_seq_one_letter_code
_entity_poly.pdbx_strand_id
1 'polypeptide(L)'
;MAESLSQQVTRLMKKPDYIRNIAICAHIDHGKCVSGDTRVFLGNGIFVSAENLFLEYEHKSKIVKNDNEKIIDVRDLNIKIPSFNKKAGKIEESDLSFMWKIKTPENFVELEFFDGKKIKTTPEHKFLIINENYEIIEKSSYDLETNDFIISPRRLSYNPINLKDLELIFINELSKDRNFLVYLNKNFGNQLHKKIIDSGRNDVWKEINSDLKFLSFYHGVWKGRYKLCDLIKIFKFFKIPLFNLYKNISYLGYRKSLKKEFKSSVRIKLPRNRKDWMDFFYLLGLLWGDGDVNVFLHNNDKQIQDEAKRICREVFDTDITLRLTKDKCSRIDLRLGLAFTKVLTILFDYPLKAKSGNINFPKLIQKLPNDFVSKFISGYFDTDGTVGIKHPVSACSKSEEFIRELQLVLIRFGCLSTIHKKDAYFKGKVFPLWGLEINGKISNNNFKDNIGFNLFYKKEKLSIFLSNSQLSKKFDYLPHNKSTEFFNYRRSYLQLEHNNLLIQQFLQQEIYFNQLKNKREIENLDGYVFDFSVYGNENFIAEGLVIHNTTFSDNLLFGA
;
A
#
# COMPACT_ATOMS: atom_id res chain seq x y z
N MET A 1 66.75 22.08 14.55
CA MET A 1 65.36 21.77 14.97
C MET A 1 65.05 20.38 14.47
N ALA A 2 64.63 19.47 15.36
CA ALA A 2 64.20 18.13 14.95
C ALA A 2 62.90 18.23 14.14
N GLU A 3 62.84 17.54 13.01
CA GLU A 3 61.64 17.43 12.17
C GLU A 3 60.51 16.78 13.00
N SER A 4 59.29 17.34 12.95
CA SER A 4 58.19 16.73 13.69
C SER A 4 57.75 15.42 13.04
N LEU A 5 57.23 14.49 13.82
CA LEU A 5 56.73 13.21 13.31
C LEU A 5 55.68 13.41 12.20
N SER A 6 54.82 14.43 12.30
CA SER A 6 53.81 14.71 11.28
C SER A 6 54.42 15.19 9.96
N GLN A 7 55.50 15.98 10.01
CA GLN A 7 56.23 16.43 8.83
C GLN A 7 56.93 15.27 8.14
N GLN A 8 57.53 14.35 8.92
CA GLN A 8 58.11 13.12 8.38
C GLN A 8 57.08 12.24 7.69
N VAL A 9 55.94 11.99 8.33
CA VAL A 9 54.87 11.15 7.76
C VAL A 9 54.32 11.78 6.48
N THR A 10 54.05 13.08 6.47
CA THR A 10 53.51 13.78 5.28
C THR A 10 54.48 13.74 4.11
N ARG A 11 55.79 13.87 4.37
CA ARG A 11 56.84 13.79 3.35
C ARG A 11 56.94 12.38 2.75
N LEU A 12 56.80 11.34 3.58
CA LEU A 12 56.84 9.93 3.14
C LEU A 12 55.59 9.55 2.35
N MET A 13 54.40 10.03 2.73
CA MET A 13 53.14 9.77 2.03
C MET A 13 53.05 10.38 0.62
N LYS A 14 53.90 11.37 0.28
CA LYS A 14 53.93 12.00 -1.05
C LYS A 14 54.72 11.22 -2.10
N LYS A 15 55.38 10.14 -1.72
CA LYS A 15 56.17 9.29 -2.62
C LYS A 15 55.50 7.92 -2.76
N PRO A 16 54.84 7.63 -3.90
CA PRO A 16 54.07 6.41 -4.11
C PRO A 16 54.85 5.12 -3.79
N ASP A 17 56.15 5.08 -4.11
CA ASP A 17 57.02 3.91 -3.91
C ASP A 17 57.26 3.53 -2.44
N TYR A 18 56.92 4.42 -1.49
CA TYR A 18 57.07 4.19 -0.04
C TYR A 18 55.77 3.76 0.65
N ILE A 19 54.64 3.78 -0.04
CA ILE A 19 53.36 3.33 0.49
C ILE A 19 53.27 1.82 0.31
N ARG A 20 53.77 1.06 1.30
CA ARG A 20 53.75 -0.41 1.26
C ARG A 20 52.38 -1.01 1.60
N ASN A 21 51.64 -0.36 2.51
CA ASN A 21 50.31 -0.77 2.96
C ASN A 21 49.42 0.48 3.05
N ILE A 22 48.21 0.42 2.47
CA ILE A 22 47.17 1.44 2.67
C ILE A 22 46.26 0.91 3.78
N ALA A 23 46.23 1.59 4.93
CA ALA A 23 45.24 1.36 5.97
C ALA A 23 44.09 2.35 5.78
N ILE A 24 42.93 1.85 5.35
CA ILE A 24 41.69 2.64 5.31
C ILE A 24 41.00 2.44 6.65
N CYS A 25 41.12 3.44 7.54
CA CYS A 25 40.30 3.51 8.73
C CYS A 25 39.01 4.27 8.39
N ALA A 26 38.06 3.56 7.79
CA ALA A 26 36.72 4.08 7.61
C ALA A 26 35.90 3.73 8.86
N HIS A 27 35.35 4.74 9.53
CA HIS A 27 34.18 4.49 10.35
C HIS A 27 33.10 4.00 9.38
N ILE A 28 32.62 2.77 9.55
CA ILE A 28 31.47 2.33 8.78
C ILE A 28 30.30 3.11 9.37
N ASP A 29 29.82 4.12 8.64
CA ASP A 29 28.64 4.90 9.01
C ASP A 29 27.41 3.99 8.94
N HIS A 30 27.22 3.15 9.96
CA HIS A 30 26.07 2.27 10.17
C HIS A 30 24.85 3.04 10.68
N GLY A 31 24.60 4.17 10.02
CA GLY A 31 23.89 5.25 10.64
C GLY A 31 22.71 5.79 9.86
N LYS A 32 22.50 5.49 8.58
CA LYS A 32 21.36 6.11 7.85
C LYS A 32 20.15 5.18 7.84
N CYS A 33 19.56 4.94 9.00
CA CYS A 33 18.49 3.96 9.14
C CYS A 33 17.13 4.60 9.43
N VAL A 34 16.07 3.86 9.12
CA VAL A 34 14.68 4.18 9.45
C VAL A 34 14.15 3.22 10.52
N SER A 35 13.13 3.65 11.25
CA SER A 35 12.45 2.77 12.23
C SER A 35 11.66 1.64 11.55
N GLY A 36 11.45 0.52 12.26
CA GLY A 36 10.76 -0.65 11.73
C GLY A 36 9.31 -0.43 11.27
N ASP A 37 8.61 0.54 11.85
CA ASP A 37 7.24 0.96 11.48
C ASP A 37 7.17 1.79 10.19
N THR A 38 8.30 2.32 9.71
CA THR A 38 8.38 3.13 8.49
C THR A 38 7.93 2.33 7.27
N ARG A 39 6.94 2.83 6.51
CA ARG A 39 6.40 2.15 5.33
C ARG A 39 7.19 2.47 4.06
N VAL A 40 7.86 1.46 3.54
CA VAL A 40 8.57 1.49 2.25
C VAL A 40 7.60 1.20 1.11
N PHE A 41 7.68 1.98 0.04
CA PHE A 41 6.89 1.78 -1.17
C PHE A 41 7.62 0.88 -2.17
N LEU A 42 7.01 -0.23 -2.58
CA LEU A 42 7.59 -1.17 -3.54
C LEU A 42 7.06 -0.93 -4.95
N GLY A 43 7.84 -1.33 -5.96
CA GLY A 43 7.48 -1.20 -7.38
C GLY A 43 6.22 -1.98 -7.78
N ASN A 44 5.74 -2.90 -6.94
CA ASN A 44 4.46 -3.61 -7.13
C ASN A 44 3.23 -2.87 -6.54
N GLY A 45 3.42 -1.66 -6.00
CA GLY A 45 2.36 -0.80 -5.49
C GLY A 45 2.03 -0.95 -4.00
N ILE A 46 2.68 -1.87 -3.28
CA ILE A 46 2.49 -2.04 -1.83
C ILE A 46 3.33 -1.04 -1.03
N PHE A 47 2.72 -0.49 0.03
CA PHE A 47 3.42 0.06 1.18
C PHE A 47 3.54 -1.01 2.26
N VAL A 48 4.77 -1.34 2.68
CA VAL A 48 5.06 -2.36 3.70
C VAL A 48 6.02 -1.77 4.72
N SER A 49 5.85 -2.09 6.01
CA SER A 49 6.78 -1.60 7.03
C SER A 49 8.18 -2.16 6.81
N ALA A 50 9.21 -1.39 7.12
CA ALA A 50 10.61 -1.77 6.92
C ALA A 50 10.94 -3.11 7.60
N GLU A 51 10.42 -3.34 8.80
CA GLU A 51 10.57 -4.60 9.51
C GLU A 51 9.93 -5.78 8.77
N ASN A 52 8.68 -5.65 8.35
CA ASN A 52 7.97 -6.72 7.64
C ASN A 52 8.61 -7.01 6.28
N LEU A 53 9.12 -5.98 5.61
CA LEU A 53 9.87 -6.14 4.36
C LEU A 53 11.12 -6.98 4.59
N PHE A 54 11.92 -6.66 5.61
CA PHE A 54 13.11 -7.43 5.94
C PHE A 54 12.76 -8.89 6.28
N LEU A 55 11.78 -9.12 7.16
CA LEU A 55 11.34 -10.46 7.57
C LEU A 55 10.81 -11.30 6.40
N GLU A 56 10.11 -10.68 5.44
CA GLU A 56 9.58 -11.39 4.27
C GLU A 56 10.69 -12.02 3.41
N TYR A 57 11.85 -11.37 3.34
CA TYR A 57 12.96 -11.78 2.48
C TYR A 57 14.12 -12.42 3.22
N GLU A 58 14.16 -12.33 4.55
CA GLU A 58 15.19 -12.95 5.40
C GLU A 58 15.38 -14.44 5.13
N HIS A 59 14.28 -15.18 4.89
CA HIS A 59 14.33 -16.62 4.61
C HIS A 59 14.51 -16.97 3.13
N LYS A 60 14.44 -15.98 2.23
CA LYS A 60 14.49 -16.16 0.77
C LYS A 60 15.82 -15.71 0.17
N SER A 61 16.71 -15.18 0.99
CA SER A 61 17.93 -14.47 0.59
C SER A 61 19.17 -15.15 1.16
N LYS A 62 20.34 -14.74 0.65
CA LYS A 62 21.63 -15.16 1.18
C LYS A 62 22.01 -14.22 2.32
N ILE A 63 22.32 -14.77 3.49
CA ILE A 63 22.83 -14.00 4.62
C ILE A 63 24.31 -13.71 4.36
N VAL A 64 24.69 -12.43 4.35
CA VAL A 64 26.05 -11.99 4.02
C VAL A 64 26.89 -11.76 5.28
N LYS A 65 26.27 -11.29 6.36
CA LYS A 65 26.94 -11.03 7.65
C LYS A 65 25.98 -11.26 8.80
N ASN A 66 26.50 -11.74 9.92
CA ASN A 66 25.72 -12.08 11.10
C ASN A 66 26.52 -11.77 12.37
N ASP A 67 26.52 -10.50 12.77
CA ASP A 67 27.02 -10.03 14.07
C ASP A 67 25.91 -9.21 14.77
N ASN A 68 26.23 -8.04 15.37
CA ASN A 68 25.25 -7.05 15.83
C ASN A 68 24.40 -6.43 14.69
N GLU A 69 24.72 -6.78 13.45
CA GLU A 69 24.09 -6.34 12.23
C GLU A 69 23.82 -7.55 11.34
N LYS A 70 22.60 -7.61 10.80
CA LYS A 70 22.20 -8.64 9.86
C LYS A 70 22.00 -8.02 8.48
N ILE A 71 22.69 -8.58 7.50
CA ILE A 71 22.65 -8.13 6.10
C ILE A 71 22.18 -9.29 5.24
N ILE A 72 21.18 -9.02 4.40
CA ILE A 72 20.69 -9.97 3.41
C ILE A 72 20.88 -9.44 2.00
N ASP A 73 21.39 -10.30 1.12
CA ASP A 73 21.54 -10.03 -0.31
C ASP A 73 20.26 -10.45 -1.05
N VAL A 74 19.62 -9.48 -1.69
CA VAL A 74 18.36 -9.65 -2.41
C VAL A 74 18.49 -9.37 -3.91
N ARG A 75 19.71 -9.23 -4.43
CA ARG A 75 19.96 -8.95 -5.87
C ARG A 75 19.34 -10.01 -6.78
N ASP A 76 19.43 -11.29 -6.39
CA ASP A 76 18.87 -12.42 -7.15
C ASP A 76 17.32 -12.45 -7.17
N LEU A 77 16.67 -11.63 -6.34
CA LEU A 77 15.21 -11.61 -6.18
C LEU A 77 14.51 -10.56 -7.04
N ASN A 78 15.28 -9.68 -7.72
CA ASN A 78 14.77 -8.63 -8.63
C ASN A 78 13.65 -7.77 -8.00
N ILE A 79 13.84 -7.35 -6.74
CA ILE A 79 12.87 -6.53 -6.02
C ILE A 79 12.97 -5.09 -6.53
N LYS A 80 11.91 -4.63 -7.20
CA LYS A 80 11.81 -3.26 -7.73
C LYS A 80 11.35 -2.27 -6.66
N ILE A 81 11.98 -1.10 -6.62
CA ILE A 81 11.67 -0.01 -5.69
C ILE A 81 11.77 1.36 -6.39
N PRO A 82 10.80 2.27 -6.21
CA PRO A 82 10.91 3.62 -6.72
C PRO A 82 11.98 4.43 -5.97
N SER A 83 12.76 5.18 -6.74
CA SER A 83 13.87 6.03 -6.27
C SER A 83 13.89 7.34 -7.05
N PHE A 84 14.45 8.38 -6.46
CA PHE A 84 14.62 9.69 -7.07
C PHE A 84 15.96 9.81 -7.78
N ASN A 85 15.93 10.03 -9.09
CA ASN A 85 17.13 10.30 -9.87
C ASN A 85 17.54 11.77 -9.71
N LYS A 86 18.58 12.03 -8.93
CA LYS A 86 19.08 13.40 -8.64
C LYS A 86 19.45 14.17 -9.92
N LYS A 87 19.89 13.49 -10.98
CA LYS A 87 20.28 14.11 -12.27
C LYS A 87 19.08 14.40 -13.17
N ALA A 88 18.07 13.53 -13.16
CA ALA A 88 16.87 13.66 -13.98
C ALA A 88 15.71 14.38 -13.25
N GLY A 89 15.83 14.61 -11.95
CA GLY A 89 14.83 15.31 -11.13
C GLY A 89 13.50 14.56 -10.97
N LYS A 90 13.45 13.26 -11.33
CA LYS A 90 12.22 12.47 -11.39
C LYS A 90 12.33 11.17 -10.61
N ILE A 91 11.17 10.59 -10.30
CA ILE A 91 11.09 9.25 -9.71
C ILE A 91 11.16 8.19 -10.82
N GLU A 92 11.98 7.18 -10.62
CA GLU A 92 12.13 6.04 -11.51
C GLU A 92 12.27 4.73 -10.73
N GLU A 93 12.05 3.61 -11.43
CA GLU A 93 12.19 2.28 -10.85
C GLU A 93 13.66 1.86 -10.78
N SER A 94 14.08 1.40 -9.61
CA SER A 94 15.43 0.89 -9.35
C SER A 94 15.38 -0.50 -8.70
N ASP A 95 16.54 -1.15 -8.64
CA ASP A 95 16.72 -2.46 -8.03
C ASP A 95 17.20 -2.35 -6.58
N LEU A 96 16.51 -3.06 -5.70
CA LEU A 96 16.96 -3.26 -4.33
C LEU A 96 18.04 -4.35 -4.28
N SER A 97 19.17 -4.04 -3.65
CA SER A 97 20.35 -4.91 -3.64
C SER A 97 20.59 -5.57 -2.28
N PHE A 98 20.57 -4.80 -1.20
CA PHE A 98 20.75 -5.30 0.16
C PHE A 98 19.68 -4.75 1.10
N MET A 99 19.36 -5.52 2.13
CA MET A 99 18.58 -5.04 3.27
C MET A 99 19.38 -5.22 4.55
N TRP A 100 19.29 -4.21 5.40
CA TRP A 100 20.05 -4.11 6.64
C TRP A 100 19.09 -4.14 7.82
N LYS A 101 19.44 -4.90 8.85
CA LYS A 101 18.79 -4.88 10.16
C LYS A 101 19.87 -4.68 11.22
N ILE A 102 19.84 -3.52 11.86
CA ILE A 102 20.87 -3.07 12.79
C ILE A 102 20.21 -2.86 14.15
N LYS A 103 20.89 -3.26 15.24
CA LYS A 103 20.39 -3.01 16.58
C LYS A 103 20.29 -1.51 16.82
N THR A 104 19.17 -1.06 17.38
CA THR A 104 18.84 0.35 17.51
C THR A 104 19.94 1.18 18.21
N PRO A 105 20.32 2.36 17.69
CA PRO A 105 21.12 3.35 18.42
C PRO A 105 20.35 3.99 19.60
N GLU A 106 21.07 4.67 20.50
CA GLU A 106 20.48 5.30 21.70
C GLU A 106 19.53 6.48 21.36
N ASN A 107 19.74 7.16 20.22
CA ASN A 107 19.05 8.42 19.87
C ASN A 107 18.40 8.39 18.48
N PHE A 108 17.22 9.00 18.34
CA PHE A 108 16.48 9.18 17.08
C PHE A 108 15.98 10.60 16.90
N VAL A 109 15.64 10.91 15.66
CA VAL A 109 14.91 12.11 15.29
C VAL A 109 13.59 11.72 14.64
N GLU A 110 12.48 12.18 15.21
CA GLU A 110 11.17 12.16 14.59
C GLU A 110 10.91 13.48 13.87
N LEU A 111 10.65 13.38 12.57
CA LEU A 111 10.32 14.49 11.69
C LEU A 111 8.83 14.42 11.36
N GLU A 112 8.11 15.52 11.56
CA GLU A 112 6.72 15.70 11.12
C GLU A 112 6.69 16.79 10.04
N PHE A 113 6.04 16.51 8.91
CA PHE A 113 5.89 17.45 7.80
C PHE A 113 4.52 18.13 7.80
N PHE A 114 4.35 19.21 7.02
CA PHE A 114 3.12 19.99 6.99
C PHE A 114 1.88 19.25 6.46
N ASP A 115 2.09 18.14 5.75
CA ASP A 115 1.04 17.22 5.32
C ASP A 115 0.70 16.12 6.35
N GLY A 116 1.35 16.12 7.51
CA GLY A 116 1.10 15.17 8.59
C GLY A 116 1.82 13.84 8.42
N LYS A 117 2.63 13.68 7.35
CA LYS A 117 3.59 12.58 7.24
C LYS A 117 4.59 12.67 8.37
N LYS A 118 4.97 11.50 8.89
CA LYS A 118 5.97 11.36 9.95
C LYS A 118 6.96 10.29 9.57
N ILE A 119 8.22 10.51 9.91
CA ILE A 119 9.26 9.51 9.79
C ILE A 119 10.18 9.59 10.99
N LYS A 120 10.66 8.44 11.46
CA LYS A 120 11.67 8.34 12.51
C LYS A 120 12.94 7.79 11.88
N THR A 121 14.01 8.54 12.01
CA THR A 121 15.32 8.15 11.51
C THR A 121 16.35 8.32 12.61
N THR A 122 17.50 7.72 12.38
CA THR A 122 18.73 8.09 13.09
C THR A 122 19.12 9.56 12.81
N PRO A 123 19.89 10.22 13.69
CA PRO A 123 20.29 11.63 13.56
C PRO A 123 21.07 11.96 12.28
N GLU A 124 21.93 11.06 11.84
CA GLU A 124 22.86 11.19 10.70
C GLU A 124 22.21 10.84 9.35
N HIS A 125 20.97 10.34 9.37
CA HIS A 125 20.20 10.06 8.16
C HIS A 125 20.03 11.34 7.33
N LYS A 126 20.33 11.29 6.03
CA LYS A 126 20.31 12.48 5.17
C LYS A 126 19.01 12.61 4.40
N PHE A 127 18.52 13.85 4.30
CA PHE A 127 17.38 14.23 3.47
C PHE A 127 17.82 15.11 2.32
N LEU A 128 17.19 14.93 1.16
CA LEU A 128 17.35 15.79 -0.01
C LEU A 128 16.48 17.03 0.17
N ILE A 129 17.12 18.16 0.48
CA ILE A 129 16.47 19.47 0.58
C ILE A 129 16.83 20.35 -0.61
N ILE A 130 16.05 21.41 -0.82
CA ILE A 130 16.35 22.43 -1.83
C ILE A 130 16.84 23.73 -1.18
N ASN A 131 17.87 24.34 -1.76
CA ASN A 131 18.29 25.69 -1.40
C ASN A 131 17.48 26.78 -2.13
N GLU A 132 17.82 28.05 -1.90
CA GLU A 132 17.15 29.21 -2.51
C GLU A 132 17.27 29.27 -4.05
N ASN A 133 18.26 28.57 -4.62
CA ASN A 133 18.49 28.45 -6.05
C ASN A 133 17.85 27.19 -6.66
N TYR A 134 17.05 26.45 -5.88
CA TYR A 134 16.46 25.15 -6.26
C TYR A 134 17.52 24.11 -6.66
N GLU A 135 18.66 24.10 -5.96
CA GLU A 135 19.68 23.07 -6.07
C GLU A 135 19.50 22.04 -4.94
N ILE A 136 19.77 20.78 -5.25
CA ILE A 136 19.68 19.69 -4.27
C ILE A 136 20.87 19.78 -3.32
N ILE A 137 20.57 19.85 -2.03
CA ILE A 137 21.54 19.76 -0.94
C ILE A 137 21.13 18.64 0.01
N GLU A 138 22.11 18.03 0.67
CA GLU A 138 21.88 16.98 1.65
C GLU A 138 22.05 17.54 3.07
N LYS A 139 21.07 17.32 3.93
CA LYS A 139 21.13 17.72 5.35
C LYS A 139 20.75 16.53 6.23
N SER A 140 21.46 16.35 7.34
CA SER A 140 21.15 15.28 8.29
C SER A 140 19.82 15.55 9.01
N SER A 141 19.16 14.53 9.53
CA SER A 141 17.95 14.67 10.34
C SER A 141 18.17 15.58 11.53
N TYR A 142 19.35 15.50 12.15
CA TYR A 142 19.75 16.36 13.25
C TYR A 142 19.87 17.83 12.82
N ASP A 143 20.43 18.09 11.65
CA ASP A 143 20.65 19.45 11.17
C ASP A 143 19.39 20.08 10.56
N LEU A 144 18.40 19.29 10.14
CA LEU A 144 17.15 19.79 9.55
C LEU A 144 16.43 20.84 10.42
N GLU A 145 15.94 21.89 9.79
CA GLU A 145 15.21 23.00 10.39
C GLU A 145 13.76 23.08 9.88
N THR A 146 12.85 23.70 10.63
CA THR A 146 11.42 23.80 10.30
C THR A 146 11.10 24.65 9.06
N ASN A 147 12.10 25.31 8.47
CA ASN A 147 11.96 26.03 7.21
C ASN A 147 12.58 25.27 6.04
N ASP A 148 13.16 24.09 6.26
CA ASP A 148 13.69 23.25 5.21
C ASP A 148 12.57 22.54 4.45
N PHE A 149 12.76 22.44 3.13
CA PHE A 149 11.83 21.79 2.22
C PHE A 149 12.49 20.56 1.61
N ILE A 150 11.91 19.39 1.84
CA ILE A 150 12.37 18.14 1.24
C ILE A 150 11.67 17.87 -0.08
N ILE A 151 12.36 17.16 -0.97
CA ILE A 151 11.78 16.69 -2.23
C ILE A 151 10.87 15.49 -1.94
N SER A 152 9.62 15.55 -2.40
CA SER A 152 8.63 14.47 -2.24
C SER A 152 7.92 14.14 -3.55
N PRO A 153 7.56 12.87 -3.80
CA PRO A 153 6.80 12.49 -4.99
C PRO A 153 5.38 13.05 -4.94
N ARG A 154 4.95 13.72 -6.01
CA ARG A 154 3.56 14.13 -6.19
C ARG A 154 2.73 13.05 -6.86
N ARG A 155 3.39 12.20 -7.67
CA ARG A 155 2.80 11.01 -8.26
C ARG A 155 3.74 9.80 -8.07
N LEU A 156 3.14 8.64 -7.84
CA LEU A 156 3.87 7.38 -7.72
C LEU A 156 3.42 6.40 -8.80
N SER A 157 4.40 5.93 -9.57
CA SER A 157 4.26 4.88 -10.57
C SER A 157 4.57 3.52 -9.96
N TYR A 158 3.95 2.48 -10.49
CA TYR A 158 4.11 1.10 -10.04
C TYR A 158 3.63 0.13 -11.12
N ASN A 159 3.99 -1.14 -10.97
CA ASN A 159 3.62 -2.25 -11.82
C ASN A 159 2.46 -3.05 -11.19
N PRO A 160 1.20 -2.80 -11.60
CA PRO A 160 0.05 -3.51 -11.03
C PRO A 160 0.00 -4.98 -11.47
N ILE A 161 -0.58 -5.82 -10.63
CA ILE A 161 -0.97 -7.18 -11.04
C ILE A 161 -2.10 -7.14 -12.06
N ASN A 162 -2.15 -8.11 -12.97
CA ASN A 162 -3.25 -8.19 -13.92
C ASN A 162 -4.45 -8.98 -13.35
N LEU A 163 -5.56 -9.00 -14.10
CA LEU A 163 -6.79 -9.67 -13.67
C LEU A 163 -6.61 -11.19 -13.48
N LYS A 164 -5.80 -11.86 -14.31
CA LYS A 164 -5.54 -13.30 -14.20
C LYS A 164 -4.76 -13.60 -12.93
N ASP A 165 -3.80 -12.74 -12.57
CA ASP A 165 -3.03 -12.88 -11.34
C ASP A 165 -3.94 -12.71 -10.11
N LEU A 166 -4.84 -11.72 -10.14
CA LEU A 166 -5.85 -11.53 -9.09
C LEU A 166 -6.73 -12.78 -8.93
N GLU A 167 -7.27 -13.32 -10.02
CA GLU A 167 -8.08 -14.55 -10.01
C GLU A 167 -7.29 -15.74 -9.43
N LEU A 168 -6.01 -15.86 -9.76
CA LEU A 168 -5.14 -16.92 -9.25
C LEU A 168 -4.85 -16.76 -7.75
N ILE A 169 -4.55 -15.54 -7.30
CA ILE A 169 -4.39 -15.21 -5.86
C ILE A 169 -5.67 -15.58 -5.10
N PHE A 170 -6.84 -15.21 -5.65
CA PHE A 170 -8.14 -15.51 -5.05
C PHE A 170 -8.30 -17.02 -4.80
N ILE A 171 -7.99 -17.85 -5.80
CA ILE A 171 -8.13 -19.30 -5.67
C ILE A 171 -7.07 -19.88 -4.71
N ASN A 172 -5.82 -19.46 -4.83
CA ASN A 172 -4.73 -20.00 -4.02
C ASN A 172 -4.91 -19.67 -2.53
N GLU A 173 -5.21 -18.42 -2.19
CA GLU A 173 -5.38 -18.01 -0.79
C GLU A 173 -6.62 -18.64 -0.16
N LEU A 174 -7.76 -18.65 -0.86
CA LEU A 174 -8.96 -19.30 -0.33
C LEU A 174 -8.81 -20.81 -0.18
N SER A 175 -7.98 -21.46 -1.02
CA SER A 175 -7.74 -22.90 -0.91
C SER A 175 -7.01 -23.31 0.37
N LYS A 176 -6.34 -22.38 1.05
CA LYS A 176 -5.69 -22.64 2.35
C LYS A 176 -6.72 -22.97 3.43
N ASP A 177 -7.94 -22.42 3.34
CA ASP A 177 -9.06 -22.82 4.18
C ASP A 177 -9.82 -24.01 3.55
N ARG A 178 -9.75 -25.16 4.23
CA ARG A 178 -10.33 -26.45 3.78
C ARG A 178 -11.86 -26.47 3.73
N ASN A 179 -12.52 -25.42 4.22
CA ASN A 179 -13.97 -25.32 4.33
C ASN A 179 -14.66 -24.67 3.11
N PHE A 180 -13.90 -24.14 2.16
CA PHE A 180 -14.47 -23.64 0.91
C PHE A 180 -14.93 -24.77 0.00
N LEU A 181 -16.15 -24.60 -0.51
CA LEU A 181 -16.77 -25.46 -1.51
C LEU A 181 -16.98 -24.67 -2.78
N VAL A 182 -16.64 -25.27 -3.91
CA VAL A 182 -16.86 -24.69 -5.23
C VAL A 182 -17.75 -25.59 -6.06
N TYR A 183 -18.55 -24.96 -6.90
CA TYR A 183 -19.50 -25.60 -7.80
C TYR A 183 -19.11 -25.21 -9.22
N LEU A 184 -18.72 -26.20 -10.02
CA LEU A 184 -18.27 -25.97 -11.38
C LEU A 184 -19.46 -25.75 -12.32
N ASN A 185 -19.23 -25.02 -13.41
CA ASN A 185 -20.22 -24.98 -14.49
C ASN A 185 -20.44 -26.38 -15.06
N LYS A 186 -21.66 -26.63 -15.58
CA LYS A 186 -22.09 -27.97 -16.00
C LYS A 186 -21.17 -28.59 -17.06
N ASN A 187 -20.74 -27.79 -18.04
CA ASN A 187 -19.92 -28.28 -19.15
C ASN A 187 -18.55 -28.75 -18.67
N PHE A 188 -17.82 -27.90 -17.97
CA PHE A 188 -16.49 -28.23 -17.44
C PHE A 188 -16.58 -29.29 -16.33
N GLY A 189 -17.59 -29.22 -15.47
CA GLY A 189 -17.84 -30.21 -14.43
C GLY A 189 -18.01 -31.62 -15.00
N ASN A 190 -18.77 -31.78 -16.09
CA ASN A 190 -18.95 -33.05 -16.78
C ASN A 190 -17.66 -33.57 -17.42
N GLN A 191 -16.88 -32.67 -18.06
CA GLN A 191 -15.57 -33.03 -18.63
C GLN A 191 -14.59 -33.52 -17.56
N LEU A 192 -14.51 -32.82 -16.43
CA LEU A 192 -13.64 -33.19 -15.31
C LEU A 192 -14.10 -34.50 -14.66
N HIS A 193 -15.41 -34.68 -14.49
CA HIS A 193 -16.00 -35.92 -13.98
C HIS A 193 -15.60 -37.12 -14.86
N LYS A 194 -15.73 -37.00 -16.19
CA LYS A 194 -15.30 -38.05 -17.12
C LYS A 194 -13.80 -38.37 -16.97
N LYS A 195 -12.94 -37.35 -16.95
CA LYS A 195 -11.49 -37.52 -16.73
C LYS A 195 -11.17 -38.27 -15.43
N ILE A 196 -11.86 -37.96 -14.33
CA ILE A 196 -11.69 -38.62 -13.03
C ILE A 196 -12.11 -40.09 -13.09
N ILE A 197 -13.18 -40.41 -13.82
CA ILE A 197 -13.60 -41.80 -14.01
C ILE A 197 -12.57 -42.56 -14.86
N ASP A 198 -12.21 -42.00 -16.01
CA ASP A 198 -11.30 -42.62 -16.99
C ASP A 198 -9.92 -42.92 -16.39
N SER A 199 -9.46 -42.12 -15.43
CA SER A 199 -8.16 -42.29 -14.75
C SER A 199 -8.23 -43.13 -13.47
N GLY A 200 -9.39 -43.72 -13.15
CA GLY A 200 -9.59 -44.45 -11.90
C GLY A 200 -9.91 -43.53 -10.73
N ARG A 201 -11.19 -43.40 -10.37
CA ARG A 201 -11.66 -42.53 -9.26
C ARG A 201 -10.95 -42.78 -7.91
N ASN A 202 -10.54 -44.02 -7.64
CA ASN A 202 -9.85 -44.40 -6.40
C ASN A 202 -8.40 -43.92 -6.41
N ASP A 203 -7.74 -44.00 -7.56
CA ASP A 203 -6.34 -43.60 -7.73
C ASP A 203 -6.23 -42.08 -7.62
N VAL A 204 -7.14 -41.35 -8.29
CA VAL A 204 -7.24 -39.89 -8.14
C VAL A 204 -7.46 -39.49 -6.68
N TRP A 205 -8.39 -40.16 -5.97
CA TRP A 205 -8.70 -39.84 -4.58
C TRP A 205 -7.50 -40.08 -3.63
N LYS A 206 -6.76 -41.17 -3.84
CA LYS A 206 -5.54 -41.49 -3.09
C LYS A 206 -4.43 -40.48 -3.38
N GLU A 207 -4.20 -40.17 -4.65
CA GLU A 207 -3.12 -39.29 -5.09
C GLU A 207 -3.30 -37.86 -4.59
N ILE A 208 -4.53 -37.33 -4.65
CA ILE A 208 -4.79 -35.99 -4.09
C ILE A 208 -4.80 -35.98 -2.56
N ASN A 209 -4.79 -37.15 -1.92
CA ASN A 209 -4.86 -37.32 -0.47
C ASN A 209 -5.95 -36.43 0.15
N SER A 210 -7.21 -36.65 -0.25
CA SER A 210 -8.36 -35.86 0.21
C SER A 210 -8.76 -36.25 1.63
N ASP A 211 -9.05 -35.25 2.46
CA ASP A 211 -9.61 -35.48 3.81
C ASP A 211 -11.05 -36.05 3.78
N LEU A 212 -11.69 -36.09 2.61
CA LEU A 212 -13.03 -36.67 2.46
C LEU A 212 -12.92 -38.18 2.34
N LYS A 213 -13.84 -38.91 2.99
CA LYS A 213 -14.05 -40.33 2.71
C LYS A 213 -14.34 -40.52 1.21
N PHE A 214 -13.80 -41.58 0.61
CA PHE A 214 -13.89 -41.88 -0.82
C PHE A 214 -15.31 -41.70 -1.42
N LEU A 215 -16.34 -42.26 -0.78
CA LEU A 215 -17.73 -42.13 -1.26
C LEU A 215 -18.25 -40.67 -1.21
N SER A 216 -17.83 -39.89 -0.21
CA SER A 216 -18.20 -38.48 -0.08
C SER A 216 -17.50 -37.62 -1.12
N PHE A 217 -16.22 -37.92 -1.40
CA PHE A 217 -15.47 -37.33 -2.51
C PHE A 217 -16.18 -37.61 -3.84
N TYR A 218 -16.45 -38.88 -4.15
CA TYR A 218 -17.07 -39.28 -5.41
C TYR A 218 -18.48 -38.69 -5.59
N HIS A 219 -19.30 -38.64 -4.55
CA HIS A 219 -20.59 -37.96 -4.61
C HIS A 219 -20.44 -36.45 -4.87
N GLY A 220 -19.36 -35.82 -4.42
CA GLY A 220 -19.00 -34.45 -4.79
C GLY A 220 -18.67 -34.32 -6.27
N VAL A 221 -17.79 -35.18 -6.79
CA VAL A 221 -17.42 -35.26 -8.21
C VAL A 221 -18.66 -35.38 -9.09
N TRP A 222 -19.55 -36.33 -8.78
CA TRP A 222 -20.80 -36.55 -9.53
C TRP A 222 -21.71 -35.31 -9.56
N LYS A 223 -21.74 -34.52 -8.47
CA LYS A 223 -22.52 -33.26 -8.39
C LYS A 223 -21.79 -32.03 -8.94
N GLY A 224 -20.57 -32.18 -9.46
CA GLY A 224 -19.74 -31.04 -9.86
C GLY A 224 -19.35 -30.12 -8.70
N ARG A 225 -19.32 -30.65 -7.47
CA ARG A 225 -19.06 -29.91 -6.22
C ARG A 225 -17.80 -30.43 -5.54
N TYR A 226 -16.84 -29.54 -5.33
CA TYR A 226 -15.52 -29.90 -4.80
C TYR A 226 -15.17 -29.03 -3.59
N LYS A 227 -14.32 -29.56 -2.70
CA LYS A 227 -13.53 -28.67 -1.83
C LYS A 227 -12.53 -27.92 -2.71
N LEU A 228 -12.30 -26.64 -2.44
CA LEU A 228 -11.39 -25.84 -3.26
C LEU A 228 -9.95 -26.40 -3.21
N CYS A 229 -9.49 -26.79 -2.02
CA CYS A 229 -8.17 -27.41 -1.85
C CYS A 229 -8.01 -28.71 -2.66
N ASP A 230 -9.00 -29.60 -2.62
CA ASP A 230 -8.98 -30.85 -3.39
C ASP A 230 -9.00 -30.57 -4.89
N LEU A 231 -9.77 -29.58 -5.33
CA LEU A 231 -9.88 -29.24 -6.75
C LEU A 231 -8.56 -28.69 -7.32
N ILE A 232 -7.81 -27.90 -6.56
CA ILE A 232 -6.46 -27.47 -6.98
C ILE A 232 -5.54 -28.68 -7.16
N LYS A 233 -5.59 -29.66 -6.23
CA LYS A 233 -4.80 -30.89 -6.35
C LYS A 233 -5.21 -31.72 -7.57
N ILE A 234 -6.51 -31.82 -7.85
CA ILE A 234 -7.02 -32.47 -9.07
C ILE A 234 -6.50 -31.78 -10.33
N PHE A 235 -6.50 -30.44 -10.36
CA PHE A 235 -5.95 -29.68 -11.49
C PHE A 235 -4.45 -29.98 -11.68
N LYS A 236 -3.68 -30.05 -10.60
CA LYS A 236 -2.26 -30.43 -10.64
C LYS A 236 -2.07 -31.86 -11.15
N PHE A 237 -2.86 -32.83 -10.65
CA PHE A 237 -2.84 -34.22 -11.09
C PHE A 237 -3.05 -34.36 -12.61
N PHE A 238 -4.05 -33.66 -13.15
CA PHE A 238 -4.34 -33.67 -14.59
C PHE A 238 -3.52 -32.67 -15.41
N LYS A 239 -2.55 -31.98 -14.80
CA LYS A 239 -1.75 -30.91 -15.44
C LYS A 239 -2.61 -29.84 -16.12
N ILE A 240 -3.78 -29.53 -15.54
CA ILE A 240 -4.68 -28.48 -16.00
C ILE A 240 -4.19 -27.14 -15.42
N PRO A 241 -4.00 -26.10 -16.25
CA PRO A 241 -3.56 -24.81 -15.74
C PRO A 241 -4.55 -24.18 -14.75
N LEU A 242 -4.07 -23.73 -13.59
CA LEU A 242 -4.92 -23.20 -12.51
C LEU A 242 -5.66 -21.91 -12.88
N PHE A 243 -5.14 -21.10 -13.81
CA PHE A 243 -5.85 -19.91 -14.27
C PHE A 243 -7.20 -20.22 -14.96
N ASN A 244 -7.41 -21.47 -15.40
CA ASN A 244 -8.69 -21.91 -15.93
C ASN A 244 -9.72 -22.20 -14.83
N LEU A 245 -9.29 -22.40 -13.59
CA LEU A 245 -10.18 -22.81 -12.50
C LEU A 245 -11.20 -21.72 -12.15
N TYR A 246 -10.74 -20.48 -11.93
CA TYR A 246 -11.61 -19.38 -11.50
C TYR A 246 -12.82 -19.19 -12.43
N LYS A 247 -12.56 -19.13 -13.74
CA LYS A 247 -13.60 -18.96 -14.77
C LYS A 247 -14.62 -20.10 -14.81
N ASN A 248 -14.21 -21.30 -14.38
CA ASN A 248 -15.08 -22.47 -14.40
C ASN A 248 -15.88 -22.67 -13.09
N ILE A 249 -15.61 -21.91 -12.03
CA ILE A 249 -16.37 -21.97 -10.77
C ILE A 249 -17.64 -21.15 -10.89
N SER A 250 -18.82 -21.77 -11.04
CA SER A 250 -20.12 -21.08 -11.05
C SER A 250 -20.48 -20.44 -9.72
N TYR A 251 -20.25 -21.15 -8.60
CA TYR A 251 -20.58 -20.65 -7.27
C TYR A 251 -19.49 -20.99 -6.26
N LEU A 252 -19.29 -20.09 -5.31
CA LEU A 252 -18.52 -20.28 -4.09
C LEU A 252 -19.47 -20.46 -2.91
N GLY A 253 -19.17 -21.42 -2.04
CA GLY A 253 -19.85 -21.62 -0.77
C GLY A 253 -18.85 -21.97 0.33
N TYR A 254 -19.33 -21.94 1.57
CA TYR A 254 -18.51 -22.24 2.74
C TYR A 254 -19.26 -23.19 3.68
N ARG A 255 -18.54 -24.13 4.29
CA ARG A 255 -19.14 -25.07 5.25
C ARG A 255 -18.24 -25.21 6.47
N LYS A 256 -18.69 -24.69 7.63
CA LYS A 256 -17.91 -24.67 8.89
C LYS A 256 -17.40 -26.05 9.32
N SER A 257 -18.15 -27.11 9.04
CA SER A 257 -17.76 -28.48 9.36
C SER A 257 -18.40 -29.46 8.39
N LEU A 258 -17.70 -30.58 8.15
CA LEU A 258 -18.22 -31.68 7.36
C LEU A 258 -19.29 -32.50 8.11
N LYS A 259 -19.44 -32.32 9.43
CA LYS A 259 -20.50 -32.93 10.23
C LYS A 259 -21.89 -32.60 9.66
N LYS A 260 -22.79 -33.59 9.65
CA LYS A 260 -24.10 -33.54 8.96
C LYS A 260 -25.00 -32.38 9.43
N GLU A 261 -24.81 -31.97 10.68
CA GLU A 261 -25.52 -30.89 11.38
C GLU A 261 -25.25 -29.50 10.78
N PHE A 262 -24.08 -29.29 10.16
CA PHE A 262 -23.69 -28.01 9.62
C PHE A 262 -24.10 -27.88 8.15
N LYS A 263 -25.06 -26.98 7.89
CA LYS A 263 -25.48 -26.60 6.53
C LYS A 263 -24.40 -25.74 5.85
N SER A 264 -24.34 -25.85 4.53
CA SER A 264 -23.49 -24.94 3.73
C SER A 264 -24.08 -23.53 3.78
N SER A 265 -23.22 -22.52 3.74
CA SER A 265 -23.64 -21.13 3.62
C SER A 265 -24.41 -20.88 2.33
N VAL A 266 -25.02 -19.69 2.24
CA VAL A 266 -25.45 -19.12 0.95
C VAL A 266 -24.30 -19.25 -0.05
N ARG A 267 -24.67 -19.64 -1.27
CA ARG A 267 -23.75 -19.74 -2.41
C ARG A 267 -23.78 -18.41 -3.13
N ILE A 268 -22.62 -17.90 -3.48
CA ILE A 268 -22.48 -16.64 -4.20
C ILE A 268 -21.77 -16.89 -5.53
N LYS A 269 -22.14 -16.13 -6.56
CA LYS A 269 -21.30 -16.01 -7.76
C LYS A 269 -20.06 -15.18 -7.42
N LEU A 270 -19.03 -15.34 -8.24
CA LEU A 270 -17.79 -14.55 -8.17
C LEU A 270 -17.76 -13.58 -9.35
N PRO A 271 -17.08 -12.41 -9.22
CA PRO A 271 -16.88 -11.47 -10.32
C PRO A 271 -16.32 -12.16 -11.58
N ARG A 272 -16.83 -11.85 -12.77
CA ARG A 272 -16.45 -12.56 -14.01
C ARG A 272 -15.71 -11.72 -15.03
N ASN A 273 -15.99 -10.42 -15.01
CA ASN A 273 -15.47 -9.47 -15.98
C ASN A 273 -14.98 -8.22 -15.25
N ARG A 274 -14.35 -7.30 -15.99
CA ARG A 274 -13.78 -6.09 -15.41
C ARG A 274 -14.82 -5.25 -14.65
N LYS A 275 -16.05 -5.11 -15.17
CA LYS A 275 -17.14 -4.38 -14.51
C LYS A 275 -17.52 -5.03 -13.19
N ASP A 276 -17.69 -6.36 -13.16
CA ASP A 276 -18.03 -7.06 -11.92
C ASP A 276 -16.96 -6.86 -10.84
N TRP A 277 -15.68 -6.80 -11.24
CA TRP A 277 -14.58 -6.51 -10.33
C TRP A 277 -14.60 -5.05 -9.84
N MET A 278 -14.89 -4.09 -10.71
CA MET A 278 -15.09 -2.69 -10.30
C MET A 278 -16.24 -2.56 -9.28
N ASP A 279 -17.36 -3.25 -9.54
CA ASP A 279 -18.54 -3.33 -8.66
C ASP A 279 -18.18 -3.99 -7.31
N PHE A 280 -17.41 -5.08 -7.33
CA PHE A 280 -16.89 -5.75 -6.15
C PHE A 280 -16.07 -4.78 -5.28
N PHE A 281 -15.08 -4.10 -5.86
CA PHE A 281 -14.22 -3.18 -5.10
C PHE A 281 -14.96 -1.96 -4.57
N TYR A 282 -15.94 -1.44 -5.32
CA TYR A 282 -16.83 -0.39 -4.80
C TYR A 282 -17.61 -0.84 -3.57
N LEU A 283 -18.20 -2.05 -3.61
CA LEU A 283 -18.90 -2.62 -2.45
C LEU A 283 -17.96 -2.83 -1.25
N LEU A 284 -16.71 -3.24 -1.48
CA LEU A 284 -15.70 -3.29 -0.41
C LEU A 284 -15.45 -1.91 0.19
N GLY A 285 -15.35 -0.86 -0.63
CA GLY A 285 -15.22 0.52 -0.15
C GLY A 285 -16.36 0.93 0.79
N LEU A 286 -17.61 0.66 0.38
CA LEU A 286 -18.79 0.91 1.22
C LEU A 286 -18.70 0.17 2.56
N LEU A 287 -18.26 -1.09 2.55
CA LEU A 287 -18.08 -1.89 3.77
C LEU A 287 -16.94 -1.37 4.64
N TRP A 288 -15.86 -0.83 4.05
CA TRP A 288 -14.75 -0.25 4.80
C TRP A 288 -15.15 1.01 5.56
N GLY A 289 -16.15 1.73 5.07
CA GLY A 289 -16.76 2.82 5.81
C GLY A 289 -17.88 2.38 6.75
N ASP A 290 -19.09 2.24 6.20
CA ASP A 290 -20.32 1.99 6.96
C ASP A 290 -20.63 0.51 7.24
N GLY A 291 -19.70 -0.39 6.91
CA GLY A 291 -19.81 -1.82 7.23
C GLY A 291 -19.54 -2.16 8.70
N ASP A 292 -20.21 -3.19 9.21
CA ASP A 292 -19.97 -3.76 10.55
C ASP A 292 -19.22 -5.11 10.52
N VAL A 293 -18.95 -5.66 11.70
CA VAL A 293 -18.23 -6.95 11.86
C VAL A 293 -18.96 -8.15 11.27
N ASN A 294 -20.27 -8.04 11.02
CA ASN A 294 -21.09 -9.07 10.38
C ASN A 294 -21.28 -8.83 8.88
N VAL A 295 -20.58 -7.82 8.32
CA VAL A 295 -20.67 -7.42 6.92
C VAL A 295 -22.07 -6.89 6.56
N PHE A 296 -22.76 -6.28 7.54
CA PHE A 296 -23.93 -5.46 7.26
C PHE A 296 -23.51 -4.02 7.01
N LEU A 297 -24.16 -3.38 6.04
CA LEU A 297 -23.95 -1.97 5.72
C LEU A 297 -25.02 -1.12 6.41
N HIS A 298 -24.62 -0.06 7.11
CA HIS A 298 -25.54 0.82 7.83
C HIS A 298 -25.58 2.19 7.14
N ASN A 299 -26.52 2.38 6.22
CA ASN A 299 -26.60 3.61 5.43
C ASN A 299 -28.04 3.93 4.99
N ASN A 300 -28.43 5.21 5.09
CA ASN A 300 -29.76 5.71 4.72
C ASN A 300 -29.84 6.31 3.31
N ASP A 301 -28.72 6.51 2.63
CA ASP A 301 -28.68 7.06 1.28
C ASP A 301 -29.27 6.05 0.28
N LYS A 302 -30.26 6.51 -0.47
CA LYS A 302 -31.00 5.68 -1.42
C LYS A 302 -30.13 5.23 -2.61
N GLN A 303 -29.20 6.06 -3.08
CA GLN A 303 -28.29 5.69 -4.16
C GLN A 303 -27.34 4.58 -3.69
N ILE A 304 -26.82 4.65 -2.46
CA ILE A 304 -26.01 3.56 -1.88
C ILE A 304 -26.82 2.26 -1.76
N GLN A 305 -28.04 2.33 -1.26
CA GLN A 305 -28.91 1.17 -1.12
C GLN A 305 -29.22 0.50 -2.46
N ASP A 306 -29.55 1.29 -3.47
CA ASP A 306 -29.89 0.79 -4.80
C ASP A 306 -28.65 0.22 -5.50
N GLU A 307 -27.49 0.83 -5.31
CA GLU A 307 -26.24 0.34 -5.87
C GLU A 307 -25.77 -0.96 -5.20
N ALA A 308 -25.82 -1.04 -3.87
CA ALA A 308 -25.54 -2.29 -3.15
C ALA A 308 -26.49 -3.42 -3.60
N LYS A 309 -27.77 -3.11 -3.82
CA LYS A 309 -28.77 -4.05 -4.35
C LYS A 309 -28.42 -4.53 -5.75
N ARG A 310 -28.07 -3.61 -6.66
CA ARG A 310 -27.66 -3.91 -8.03
C ARG A 310 -26.45 -4.84 -8.03
N ILE A 311 -25.41 -4.50 -7.26
CA ILE A 311 -24.18 -5.29 -7.17
C ILE A 311 -24.47 -6.70 -6.63
N CYS A 312 -25.23 -6.83 -5.55
CA CYS A 312 -25.63 -8.14 -5.02
C CYS A 312 -26.33 -9.02 -6.07
N ARG A 313 -27.22 -8.44 -6.88
CA ARG A 313 -27.99 -9.17 -7.89
C ARG A 313 -27.14 -9.54 -9.10
N GLU A 314 -26.42 -8.57 -9.66
CA GLU A 314 -25.66 -8.75 -10.90
C GLU A 314 -24.37 -9.56 -10.70
N VAL A 315 -23.63 -9.29 -9.62
CA VAL A 315 -22.30 -9.88 -9.40
C VAL A 315 -22.39 -11.18 -8.60
N PHE A 316 -23.22 -11.20 -7.55
CA PHE A 316 -23.21 -12.29 -6.56
C PHE A 316 -24.40 -13.24 -6.65
N ASP A 317 -25.40 -12.95 -7.50
CA ASP A 317 -26.62 -13.76 -7.66
C ASP A 317 -27.47 -13.84 -6.38
N THR A 318 -27.54 -12.74 -5.65
CA THR A 318 -28.28 -12.62 -4.38
C THR A 318 -29.02 -11.29 -4.31
N ASP A 319 -29.92 -11.13 -3.34
CA ASP A 319 -30.62 -9.88 -3.08
C ASP A 319 -30.23 -9.33 -1.70
N ILE A 320 -30.64 -8.10 -1.40
CA ILE A 320 -30.44 -7.50 -0.08
C ILE A 320 -31.70 -7.61 0.78
N THR A 321 -31.55 -7.57 2.10
CA THR A 321 -32.65 -7.25 3.02
C THR A 321 -32.43 -5.86 3.59
N LEU A 322 -33.36 -4.95 3.34
CA LEU A 322 -33.40 -3.67 4.04
C LEU A 322 -34.20 -3.84 5.34
N ARG A 323 -33.58 -3.49 6.47
CA ARG A 323 -34.25 -3.39 7.76
C ARG A 323 -34.31 -1.93 8.16
N LEU A 324 -35.50 -1.36 8.02
CA LEU A 324 -35.80 0.01 8.41
C LEU A 324 -36.04 0.08 9.92
N THR A 325 -35.47 1.08 10.56
CA THR A 325 -35.65 1.38 11.98
C THR A 325 -36.06 2.83 12.11
N LYS A 326 -37.13 3.13 12.86
CA LYS A 326 -37.68 4.50 12.99
C LYS A 326 -36.64 5.52 13.49
N ASP A 327 -35.80 5.11 14.45
CA ASP A 327 -34.89 6.02 15.16
C ASP A 327 -33.41 5.73 14.92
N LYS A 328 -33.08 4.83 13.98
CA LYS A 328 -31.70 4.39 13.71
C LYS A 328 -31.45 4.27 12.22
N CYS A 329 -30.17 4.34 11.84
CA CYS A 329 -29.74 4.12 10.47
C CYS A 329 -30.23 2.77 9.94
N SER A 330 -30.71 2.76 8.70
CA SER A 330 -31.18 1.57 8.00
C SER A 330 -30.05 0.56 7.88
N ARG A 331 -30.35 -0.70 8.19
CA ARG A 331 -29.40 -1.79 8.04
C ARG A 331 -29.67 -2.55 6.75
N ILE A 332 -28.63 -2.71 5.96
CA ILE A 332 -28.62 -3.42 4.68
C ILE A 332 -27.90 -4.76 4.91
N ASP A 333 -28.68 -5.84 4.93
CA ASP A 333 -28.14 -7.21 4.94
C ASP A 333 -27.89 -7.64 3.49
N LEU A 334 -26.62 -7.75 3.10
CA LEU A 334 -26.22 -8.10 1.74
C LEU A 334 -26.56 -9.55 1.35
N ARG A 335 -26.97 -10.41 2.31
CA ARG A 335 -27.24 -11.85 2.16
C ARG A 335 -26.11 -12.67 1.53
N LEU A 336 -24.89 -12.16 1.51
CA LEU A 336 -23.72 -12.84 0.93
C LEU A 336 -23.20 -14.01 1.79
N GLY A 337 -23.65 -14.07 3.05
CA GLY A 337 -23.37 -15.16 3.98
C GLY A 337 -21.90 -15.35 4.32
N LEU A 338 -21.60 -16.48 4.98
CA LEU A 338 -20.28 -16.74 5.56
C LEU A 338 -19.17 -16.90 4.51
N ALA A 339 -19.49 -17.35 3.29
CA ALA A 339 -18.50 -17.46 2.22
C ALA A 339 -17.86 -16.11 1.90
N PHE A 340 -18.68 -15.06 1.78
CA PHE A 340 -18.20 -13.71 1.52
C PHE A 340 -17.43 -13.13 2.71
N THR A 341 -17.91 -13.30 3.94
CA THR A 341 -17.15 -12.90 5.13
C THR A 341 -15.77 -13.55 5.18
N LYS A 342 -15.67 -14.83 4.77
CA LYS A 342 -14.39 -15.54 4.71
C LYS A 342 -13.50 -15.04 3.58
N VAL A 343 -14.07 -14.70 2.42
CA VAL A 343 -13.35 -13.99 1.35
C VAL A 343 -12.75 -12.68 1.86
N LEU A 344 -13.54 -11.83 2.53
CA LEU A 344 -13.08 -10.55 3.07
C LEU A 344 -11.96 -10.70 4.09
N THR A 345 -12.10 -11.66 5.01
CA THR A 345 -11.11 -11.89 6.08
C THR A 345 -9.81 -12.50 5.57
N ILE A 346 -9.85 -13.39 4.57
CA ILE A 346 -8.65 -14.09 4.08
C ILE A 346 -7.87 -13.25 3.06
N LEU A 347 -8.57 -12.50 2.19
CA LEU A 347 -7.93 -11.78 1.09
C LEU A 347 -7.67 -10.30 1.37
N PHE A 348 -8.45 -9.71 2.27
CA PHE A 348 -8.46 -8.26 2.50
C PHE A 348 -8.33 -7.89 3.98
N ASP A 349 -8.05 -8.86 4.85
CA ASP A 349 -7.84 -8.68 6.28
C ASP A 349 -9.00 -7.95 6.99
N TYR A 350 -10.23 -8.15 6.53
CA TYR A 350 -11.40 -7.47 7.11
C TYR A 350 -11.60 -7.84 8.59
N PRO A 351 -11.57 -6.87 9.52
CA PRO A 351 -11.58 -7.17 10.94
C PRO A 351 -12.97 -7.56 11.46
N LEU A 352 -13.06 -8.72 12.12
CA LEU A 352 -14.30 -9.21 12.74
C LEU A 352 -14.48 -8.75 14.20
N LYS A 353 -13.59 -7.89 14.70
CA LYS A 353 -13.65 -7.31 16.05
C LYS A 353 -13.21 -5.86 16.01
N ALA A 354 -13.97 -4.98 16.68
CA ALA A 354 -13.70 -3.54 16.78
C ALA A 354 -13.32 -2.91 15.42
N LYS A 355 -14.07 -3.27 14.37
CA LYS A 355 -13.74 -2.97 12.95
C LYS A 355 -13.27 -1.56 12.72
N SER A 356 -14.02 -0.55 13.18
CA SER A 356 -13.73 0.86 12.90
C SER A 356 -12.32 1.32 13.30
N GLY A 357 -11.75 0.76 14.38
CA GLY A 357 -10.39 1.10 14.82
C GLY A 357 -9.29 0.17 14.28
N ASN A 358 -9.66 -0.95 13.66
CA ASN A 358 -8.73 -2.01 13.26
C ASN A 358 -8.70 -2.25 11.74
N ILE A 359 -9.42 -1.45 10.94
CA ILE A 359 -9.31 -1.52 9.48
C ILE A 359 -7.93 -1.01 9.05
N ASN A 360 -7.38 -1.67 8.03
CA ASN A 360 -6.19 -1.23 7.29
C ASN A 360 -6.54 -1.12 5.80
N PHE A 361 -5.70 -0.47 5.00
CA PHE A 361 -5.87 -0.42 3.55
C PHE A 361 -5.38 -1.75 2.95
N PRO A 362 -6.26 -2.59 2.36
CA PRO A 362 -5.90 -3.96 2.01
C PRO A 362 -4.70 -4.05 1.06
N LYS A 363 -3.67 -4.83 1.44
CA LYS A 363 -2.44 -4.97 0.64
C LYS A 363 -2.70 -5.51 -0.77
N LEU A 364 -3.67 -6.43 -0.90
CA LEU A 364 -4.08 -6.94 -2.22
C LEU A 364 -4.66 -5.82 -3.09
N ILE A 365 -5.45 -4.89 -2.53
CA ILE A 365 -5.99 -3.75 -3.29
C ILE A 365 -4.85 -2.82 -3.73
N GLN A 366 -3.83 -2.59 -2.88
CA GLN A 366 -2.69 -1.75 -3.26
C GLN A 366 -1.96 -2.28 -4.52
N LYS A 367 -1.92 -3.59 -4.75
CA LYS A 367 -1.31 -4.20 -5.95
C LYS A 367 -2.14 -4.04 -7.23
N LEU A 368 -3.41 -3.66 -7.13
CA LEU A 368 -4.32 -3.63 -8.28
C LEU A 368 -4.07 -2.42 -9.19
N PRO A 369 -4.47 -2.51 -10.47
CA PRO A 369 -4.59 -1.36 -11.36
C PRO A 369 -5.40 -0.22 -10.73
N ASN A 370 -5.00 1.02 -11.02
CA ASN A 370 -5.57 2.23 -10.42
C ASN A 370 -7.09 2.34 -10.61
N ASP A 371 -7.68 1.80 -11.68
CA ASP A 371 -9.12 1.83 -11.87
C ASP A 371 -9.87 0.96 -10.84
N PHE A 372 -9.35 -0.20 -10.44
CA PHE A 372 -9.92 -0.98 -9.34
C PHE A 372 -9.70 -0.34 -7.97
N VAL A 373 -8.50 0.19 -7.72
CA VAL A 373 -8.19 0.90 -6.47
C VAL A 373 -9.08 2.13 -6.30
N SER A 374 -9.32 2.85 -7.39
CA SER A 374 -10.22 4.02 -7.41
C SER A 374 -11.63 3.67 -6.95
N LYS A 375 -12.14 2.48 -7.29
CA LYS A 375 -13.49 2.06 -6.89
C LYS A 375 -13.59 1.73 -5.42
N PHE A 376 -12.57 1.09 -4.85
CA PHE A 376 -12.49 0.91 -3.40
C PHE A 376 -12.46 2.25 -2.66
N ILE A 377 -11.62 3.18 -3.11
CA ILE A 377 -11.53 4.52 -2.51
C ILE A 377 -12.86 5.28 -2.67
N SER A 378 -13.45 5.27 -3.86
CA SER A 378 -14.73 5.93 -4.14
C SER A 378 -15.85 5.42 -3.23
N GLY A 379 -15.95 4.09 -3.01
CA GLY A 379 -16.92 3.51 -2.07
C GLY A 379 -16.71 4.00 -0.64
N TYR A 380 -15.46 4.06 -0.16
CA TYR A 380 -15.16 4.61 1.17
C TYR A 380 -15.50 6.11 1.28
N PHE A 381 -15.22 6.89 0.23
CA PHE A 381 -15.54 8.32 0.20
C PHE A 381 -17.04 8.60 0.03
N ASP A 382 -17.82 7.67 -0.51
CA ASP A 382 -19.28 7.78 -0.57
C ASP A 382 -19.92 7.57 0.82
N THR A 383 -19.28 6.82 1.72
CA THR A 383 -19.74 6.68 3.12
C THR A 383 -19.14 7.76 4.03
N ASP A 384 -17.84 7.70 4.30
CA ASP A 384 -17.15 8.52 5.31
C ASP A 384 -16.51 9.78 4.72
N GLY A 385 -16.52 9.90 3.39
CA GLY A 385 -16.04 11.09 2.70
C GLY A 385 -17.06 12.23 2.73
N THR A 386 -16.55 13.46 2.83
CA THR A 386 -17.33 14.70 2.80
C THR A 386 -16.72 15.65 1.77
N VAL A 387 -17.58 16.40 1.08
CA VAL A 387 -17.20 17.55 0.29
C VAL A 387 -18.24 18.64 0.47
N GLY A 388 -17.80 19.87 0.69
CA GLY A 388 -18.66 21.05 0.78
C GLY A 388 -18.40 21.98 -0.40
N ILE A 389 -19.26 22.99 -0.58
CA ILE A 389 -19.05 24.01 -1.64
C ILE A 389 -17.80 24.85 -1.37
N LYS A 390 -17.45 25.04 -0.08
CA LYS A 390 -16.25 25.77 0.37
C LYS A 390 -15.23 24.87 1.05
N HIS A 391 -15.53 23.59 1.20
CA HIS A 391 -14.69 22.65 1.93
C HIS A 391 -14.21 21.55 0.98
N PRO A 392 -12.90 21.27 0.93
CA PRO A 392 -12.35 20.26 0.05
C PRO A 392 -12.87 18.86 0.35
N VAL A 393 -12.54 17.92 -0.54
CA VAL A 393 -12.76 16.51 -0.29
C VAL A 393 -11.98 16.08 0.95
N SER A 394 -12.67 15.47 1.90
CA SER A 394 -12.10 14.98 3.16
C SER A 394 -12.73 13.65 3.55
N ALA A 395 -12.08 12.90 4.42
CA ALA A 395 -12.64 11.69 5.04
C ALA A 395 -12.11 11.55 6.47
N CYS A 396 -12.85 10.85 7.32
CA CYS A 396 -12.41 10.55 8.68
C CYS A 396 -12.40 9.05 8.96
N SER A 397 -11.58 8.60 9.90
CA SER A 397 -11.62 7.24 10.44
C SER A 397 -11.21 7.20 11.90
N LYS A 398 -11.61 6.14 12.62
CA LYS A 398 -11.03 5.83 13.92
C LYS A 398 -9.66 5.15 13.79
N SER A 399 -9.41 4.47 12.65
CA SER A 399 -8.12 3.83 12.37
C SER A 399 -7.10 4.85 11.84
N GLU A 400 -6.02 5.05 12.58
CA GLU A 400 -4.88 5.88 12.15
C GLU A 400 -4.19 5.24 10.95
N GLU A 401 -3.85 3.94 11.07
CA GLU A 401 -3.20 3.16 10.03
C GLU A 401 -3.93 3.28 8.69
N PHE A 402 -5.26 3.11 8.67
CA PHE A 402 -6.03 3.23 7.43
C PHE A 402 -5.91 4.62 6.80
N ILE A 403 -6.01 5.69 7.60
CA ILE A 403 -5.93 7.08 7.09
C ILE A 403 -4.54 7.39 6.55
N ARG A 404 -3.49 6.93 7.25
CA ARG A 404 -2.12 7.09 6.77
C ARG A 404 -1.85 6.30 5.50
N GLU A 405 -2.28 5.04 5.42
CA GLU A 405 -2.15 4.25 4.19
C GLU A 405 -2.99 4.82 3.04
N LEU A 406 -4.19 5.34 3.32
CA LEU A 406 -5.01 6.03 2.34
C LEU A 406 -4.30 7.28 1.80
N GLN A 407 -3.67 8.09 2.66
CA GLN A 407 -2.86 9.24 2.24
C GLN A 407 -1.75 8.81 1.28
N LEU A 408 -1.05 7.71 1.58
CA LEU A 408 0.04 7.19 0.74
C LEU A 408 -0.46 6.67 -0.61
N VAL A 409 -1.57 5.93 -0.63
CA VAL A 409 -2.17 5.41 -1.87
C VAL A 409 -2.70 6.56 -2.74
N LEU A 410 -3.22 7.63 -2.16
CA LEU A 410 -3.71 8.80 -2.91
C LEU A 410 -2.61 9.51 -3.73
N ILE A 411 -1.33 9.36 -3.37
CA ILE A 411 -0.20 9.89 -4.15
C ILE A 411 -0.18 9.29 -5.56
N ARG A 412 -0.57 8.02 -5.75
CA ARG A 412 -0.65 7.37 -7.09
C ARG A 412 -1.59 8.08 -8.05
N PHE A 413 -2.56 8.82 -7.50
CA PHE A 413 -3.56 9.57 -8.23
C PHE A 413 -3.23 11.06 -8.32
N GLY A 414 -2.09 11.51 -7.79
CA GLY A 414 -1.77 12.94 -7.70
C GLY A 414 -2.65 13.70 -6.70
N CYS A 415 -3.27 13.00 -5.75
CA CYS A 415 -4.17 13.56 -4.75
C CYS A 415 -3.41 13.83 -3.45
N LEU A 416 -2.68 14.95 -3.38
CA LEU A 416 -1.97 15.33 -2.15
C LEU A 416 -2.97 15.73 -1.05
N SER A 417 -2.73 15.24 0.16
CA SER A 417 -3.63 15.39 1.29
C SER A 417 -2.89 15.62 2.60
N THR A 418 -3.57 16.20 3.58
CA THR A 418 -3.05 16.44 4.93
C THR A 418 -3.80 15.60 5.96
N ILE A 419 -3.09 15.09 6.97
CA ILE A 419 -3.70 14.39 8.11
C ILE A 419 -3.80 15.31 9.32
N HIS A 420 -4.91 15.23 10.04
CA HIS A 420 -5.12 15.92 11.32
C HIS A 420 -5.90 15.06 12.31
N LYS A 421 -5.73 15.32 13.61
CA LYS A 421 -6.56 14.73 14.66
C LYS A 421 -7.83 15.56 14.82
N LYS A 422 -8.96 14.88 15.04
CA LYS A 422 -10.26 15.50 15.29
C LYS A 422 -10.97 14.79 16.42
N ASP A 423 -11.50 15.55 17.36
CA ASP A 423 -12.34 14.99 18.43
C ASP A 423 -13.79 14.84 17.96
N ALA A 424 -14.35 13.66 18.16
CA ALA A 424 -15.77 13.37 17.92
C ALA A 424 -16.50 13.16 19.24
N TYR A 425 -17.62 13.84 19.41
CA TYR A 425 -18.44 13.76 20.61
C TYR A 425 -19.62 12.83 20.37
N PHE A 426 -19.73 11.77 21.15
CA PHE A 426 -20.86 10.85 21.07
C PHE A 426 -21.30 10.40 22.46
N LYS A 427 -22.57 10.62 22.79
CA LYS A 427 -23.16 10.29 24.10
C LYS A 427 -22.33 10.78 25.30
N GLY A 428 -21.86 12.03 25.25
CA GLY A 428 -21.05 12.64 26.31
C GLY A 428 -19.60 12.13 26.41
N LYS A 429 -19.16 11.27 25.48
CA LYS A 429 -17.78 10.79 25.41
C LYS A 429 -17.06 11.39 24.21
N VAL A 430 -15.77 11.66 24.38
CA VAL A 430 -14.87 12.12 23.31
C VAL A 430 -14.14 10.94 22.72
N PHE A 431 -14.14 10.83 21.40
CA PHE A 431 -13.42 9.82 20.66
C PHE A 431 -12.47 10.50 19.68
N PRO A 432 -11.15 10.24 19.76
CA PRO A 432 -10.22 10.77 18.77
C PRO A 432 -10.45 10.07 17.43
N LEU A 433 -10.54 10.87 16.37
CA LEU A 433 -10.58 10.45 14.98
C LEU A 433 -9.40 11.04 14.22
N TRP A 434 -9.08 10.41 13.11
CA TRP A 434 -8.08 10.84 12.14
C TRP A 434 -8.79 11.34 10.90
N GLY A 435 -8.59 12.62 10.60
CA GLY A 435 -9.12 13.29 9.41
C GLY A 435 -8.05 13.36 8.32
N LEU A 436 -8.46 13.11 7.09
CA LEU A 436 -7.69 13.31 5.86
C LEU A 436 -8.39 14.36 5.02
N GLU A 437 -7.63 15.32 4.50
CA GLU A 437 -8.16 16.38 3.63
C GLU A 437 -7.33 16.49 2.35
N ILE A 438 -7.95 16.38 1.19
CA ILE A 438 -7.29 16.56 -0.11
C ILE A 438 -7.20 18.06 -0.38
N ASN A 439 -5.99 18.63 -0.37
CA ASN A 439 -5.83 20.09 -0.38
C ASN A 439 -5.54 20.64 -1.78
N GLY A 440 -6.11 21.80 -2.07
CA GLY A 440 -5.83 22.57 -3.28
C GLY A 440 -6.63 22.12 -4.50
N LYS A 441 -6.78 23.04 -5.45
CA LYS A 441 -7.53 22.82 -6.69
C LYS A 441 -6.97 21.66 -7.50
N ILE A 442 -5.65 21.53 -7.61
CA ILE A 442 -5.03 20.48 -8.45
C ILE A 442 -5.34 19.09 -7.89
N SER A 443 -5.09 18.84 -6.60
CA SER A 443 -5.36 17.54 -5.97
C SER A 443 -6.85 17.16 -6.00
N ASN A 444 -7.76 18.14 -5.87
CA ASN A 444 -9.20 17.89 -5.96
C ASN A 444 -9.68 17.64 -7.40
N ASN A 445 -9.07 18.27 -8.40
CA ASN A 445 -9.29 17.92 -9.82
C ASN A 445 -8.82 16.48 -10.08
N ASN A 446 -7.61 16.14 -9.62
CA ASN A 446 -7.09 14.78 -9.72
C ASN A 446 -8.00 13.76 -9.04
N PHE A 447 -8.61 14.10 -7.89
CA PHE A 447 -9.60 13.26 -7.24
C PHE A 447 -10.86 13.10 -8.10
N LYS A 448 -11.41 14.20 -8.63
CA LYS A 448 -12.59 14.18 -9.51
C LYS A 448 -12.37 13.28 -10.73
N ASP A 449 -11.21 13.39 -11.37
CA ASP A 449 -10.94 12.77 -12.66
C ASP A 449 -10.53 11.30 -12.53
N ASN A 450 -9.82 10.92 -11.44
CA ASN A 450 -9.27 9.57 -11.30
C ASN A 450 -9.99 8.69 -10.27
N ILE A 451 -10.75 9.26 -9.33
CA ILE A 451 -11.43 8.53 -8.24
C ILE A 451 -12.93 8.83 -8.27
N GLY A 452 -13.29 10.08 -8.00
CA GLY A 452 -14.64 10.58 -7.98
C GLY A 452 -15.51 10.00 -6.86
N PHE A 453 -16.67 10.61 -6.69
CA PHE A 453 -17.79 10.02 -5.94
C PHE A 453 -18.68 9.24 -6.91
N ASN A 454 -19.47 8.27 -6.44
CA ASN A 454 -20.59 7.78 -7.25
C ASN A 454 -21.87 8.59 -6.98
N LEU A 455 -22.02 9.15 -5.77
CA LEU A 455 -23.19 9.91 -5.35
C LEU A 455 -23.34 11.24 -6.09
N PHE A 456 -24.50 11.46 -6.71
CA PHE A 456 -24.77 12.64 -7.53
C PHE A 456 -24.53 13.96 -6.78
N TYR A 457 -25.08 14.09 -5.57
CA TYR A 457 -24.96 15.32 -4.79
C TYR A 457 -23.51 15.63 -4.36
N LYS A 458 -22.66 14.60 -4.16
CA LYS A 458 -21.24 14.81 -3.86
C LYS A 458 -20.47 15.24 -5.10
N LYS A 459 -20.78 14.67 -6.28
CA LYS A 459 -20.22 15.10 -7.57
C LYS A 459 -20.53 16.57 -7.88
N GLU A 460 -21.77 16.98 -7.64
CA GLU A 460 -22.22 18.36 -7.84
C GLU A 460 -21.46 19.31 -6.90
N LYS A 461 -21.46 19.02 -5.59
CA LYS A 461 -20.72 19.81 -4.59
C LYS A 461 -19.24 19.93 -4.92
N LEU A 462 -18.58 18.85 -5.34
CA LEU A 462 -17.19 18.87 -5.77
C LEU A 462 -16.98 19.78 -6.99
N SER A 463 -17.90 19.78 -7.95
CA SER A 463 -17.79 20.65 -9.12
C SER A 463 -17.92 22.13 -8.75
N ILE A 464 -18.82 22.47 -7.82
CA ILE A 464 -18.97 23.85 -7.30
C ILE A 464 -17.75 24.26 -6.44
N PHE A 465 -17.20 23.33 -5.66
CA PHE A 465 -15.96 23.58 -4.93
C PHE A 465 -14.82 23.92 -5.90
N LEU A 466 -14.65 23.12 -6.95
CA LEU A 466 -13.56 23.28 -7.92
C LEU A 466 -13.61 24.61 -8.68
N SER A 467 -14.81 25.13 -8.97
CA SER A 467 -14.95 26.44 -9.63
C SER A 467 -14.44 27.59 -8.77
N ASN A 468 -14.50 27.46 -7.45
CA ASN A 468 -14.12 28.51 -6.48
C ASN A 468 -12.79 28.22 -5.75
N SER A 469 -12.26 27.01 -5.87
CA SER A 469 -11.05 26.59 -5.18
C SER A 469 -9.78 27.29 -5.69
N GLN A 470 -8.80 27.44 -4.81
CA GLN A 470 -7.48 27.98 -5.10
C GLN A 470 -6.41 26.88 -5.02
N LEU A 471 -5.20 27.21 -5.47
CA LEU A 471 -4.01 26.36 -5.31
C LEU A 471 -3.67 26.18 -3.82
N SER A 472 -3.18 25.00 -3.45
CA SER A 472 -2.73 24.70 -2.09
C SER A 472 -1.41 25.40 -1.81
N LYS A 473 -1.37 26.30 -0.82
CA LYS A 473 -0.11 26.90 -0.32
C LYS A 473 0.92 25.85 0.14
N LYS A 474 0.47 24.67 0.55
CA LYS A 474 1.35 23.59 1.03
C LYS A 474 1.99 22.77 -0.08
N PHE A 475 1.37 22.71 -1.26
CA PHE A 475 1.69 21.70 -2.28
C PHE A 475 1.94 22.27 -3.68
N ASP A 476 1.29 23.39 -4.00
CA ASP A 476 1.19 23.90 -5.37
C ASP A 476 1.99 25.20 -5.56
N TYR A 477 2.84 25.57 -4.60
CA TYR A 477 3.71 26.74 -4.70
C TYR A 477 5.18 26.36 -4.51
N LEU A 478 6.05 27.09 -5.20
CA LEU A 478 7.50 26.98 -5.05
C LEU A 478 7.96 27.73 -3.78
N PRO A 479 8.89 27.17 -2.99
CA PRO A 479 9.51 27.88 -1.86
C PRO A 479 10.39 29.04 -2.33
N HIS A 480 10.30 30.22 -1.69
CA HIS A 480 11.18 31.36 -1.98
C HIS A 480 11.59 32.08 -0.68
N ASN A 481 12.87 32.46 -0.53
CA ASN A 481 13.43 33.24 0.59
C ASN A 481 13.10 32.75 2.02
N LYS A 482 13.24 31.45 2.33
CA LYS A 482 13.03 30.84 3.68
C LYS A 482 11.79 31.33 4.46
N SER A 483 10.84 31.93 3.76
CA SER A 483 9.65 32.60 4.27
C SER A 483 8.49 32.15 3.39
N THR A 484 7.30 32.10 3.97
CA THR A 484 6.09 31.60 3.33
C THR A 484 5.54 32.53 2.23
N GLU A 485 6.38 33.35 1.59
CA GLU A 485 6.01 34.17 0.44
C GLU A 485 5.91 33.30 -0.82
N PHE A 486 4.78 32.62 -0.89
CA PHE A 486 4.38 31.78 -2.00
C PHE A 486 3.99 32.62 -3.22
N PHE A 487 4.84 32.68 -4.25
CA PHE A 487 4.53 33.42 -5.48
C PHE A 487 3.47 32.72 -6.32
N ASN A 488 2.40 33.44 -6.64
CA ASN A 488 1.43 33.01 -7.64
C ASN A 488 2.12 32.85 -9.00
N TYR A 489 1.87 31.71 -9.64
CA TYR A 489 2.34 31.19 -10.93
C TYR A 489 2.44 32.19 -12.12
N ARG A 490 2.01 33.45 -12.00
CA ARG A 490 1.87 34.36 -13.15
C ARG A 490 2.90 35.50 -13.13
N ARG A 491 3.88 35.34 -14.03
CA ARG A 491 4.63 36.35 -14.80
C ARG A 491 6.09 36.64 -14.45
N SER A 492 6.55 36.56 -13.20
CA SER A 492 7.93 36.98 -12.87
C SER A 492 9.00 35.87 -12.93
N TYR A 493 8.62 34.60 -13.05
CA TYR A 493 9.57 33.46 -13.12
C TYR A 493 9.85 32.92 -14.54
N LEU A 494 9.13 33.40 -15.56
CA LEU A 494 9.26 32.98 -16.97
C LEU A 494 10.68 33.09 -17.56
N GLN A 495 11.60 33.82 -16.92
CA GLN A 495 13.01 33.89 -17.32
C GLN A 495 13.94 32.92 -16.57
N LEU A 496 13.58 32.44 -15.37
CA LEU A 496 14.30 31.38 -14.64
C LEU A 496 13.89 29.97 -15.11
N GLU A 497 12.78 29.88 -15.84
CA GLU A 497 12.01 28.68 -16.16
C GLU A 497 12.67 27.63 -17.06
N HIS A 498 13.72 27.95 -17.83
CA HIS A 498 14.18 27.01 -18.87
C HIS A 498 15.31 26.05 -18.48
N ASN A 499 16.08 26.30 -17.41
CA ASN A 499 17.28 25.50 -17.13
C ASN A 499 17.25 24.69 -15.82
N ASN A 500 16.35 24.97 -14.87
CA ASN A 500 16.30 24.18 -13.62
C ASN A 500 15.31 23.00 -13.75
N LEU A 501 15.86 21.79 -13.71
CA LEU A 501 15.10 20.56 -13.90
C LEU A 501 14.09 20.28 -12.78
N LEU A 502 14.39 20.63 -11.52
CA LEU A 502 13.44 20.43 -10.42
C LEU A 502 12.19 21.30 -10.57
N ILE A 503 12.36 22.54 -11.02
CA ILE A 503 11.22 23.42 -11.31
C ILE A 503 10.37 22.81 -12.44
N GLN A 504 11.00 22.28 -13.50
CA GLN A 504 10.26 21.62 -14.58
C GLN A 504 9.46 20.40 -14.07
N GLN A 505 10.06 19.56 -13.22
CA GLN A 505 9.42 18.37 -12.66
C GLN A 505 8.28 18.74 -11.68
N PHE A 506 8.44 19.82 -10.92
CA PHE A 506 7.38 20.40 -10.11
C PHE A 506 6.21 20.88 -10.97
N LEU A 507 6.48 21.64 -12.04
CA LEU A 507 5.48 22.14 -12.98
C LEU A 507 4.74 21.02 -13.72
N GLN A 508 5.45 19.92 -14.01
CA GLN A 508 4.88 18.69 -14.59
C GLN A 508 4.10 17.85 -13.56
N GLN A 509 4.04 18.28 -12.30
CA GLN A 509 3.34 17.61 -11.22
C GLN A 509 3.91 16.24 -10.83
N GLU A 510 5.20 16.01 -11.07
CA GLU A 510 5.91 14.78 -10.71
C GLU A 510 6.41 14.83 -9.26
N ILE A 511 6.88 16.00 -8.81
CA ILE A 511 7.36 16.25 -7.46
C ILE A 511 6.66 17.43 -6.80
N TYR A 512 6.77 17.51 -5.47
CA TYR A 512 6.44 18.71 -4.70
C TYR A 512 7.46 18.88 -3.56
N PHE A 513 7.48 20.07 -2.97
CA PHE A 513 8.36 20.41 -1.87
C PHE A 513 7.60 20.35 -0.56
N ASN A 514 7.96 19.43 0.32
CA ASN A 514 7.29 19.24 1.60
C ASN A 514 8.08 19.90 2.73
N GLN A 515 7.46 20.87 3.39
CA GLN A 515 8.11 21.62 4.46
C GLN A 515 8.14 20.78 5.76
N LEU A 516 9.28 20.81 6.45
CA LEU A 516 9.37 20.27 7.79
C LEU A 516 8.53 21.13 8.76
N LYS A 517 7.63 20.51 9.51
CA LYS A 517 6.77 21.21 10.48
C LYS A 517 7.33 21.16 11.89
N ASN A 518 7.81 19.99 12.30
CA ASN A 518 8.33 19.78 13.64
C ASN A 518 9.46 18.75 13.63
N LYS A 519 10.42 18.91 14.53
CA LYS A 519 11.53 17.99 14.78
C LYS A 519 11.59 17.70 16.27
N ARG A 520 11.67 16.42 16.63
CA ARG A 520 11.82 15.99 18.03
C ARG A 520 12.86 14.89 18.14
N GLU A 521 13.78 15.05 19.09
CA GLU A 521 14.67 13.98 19.52
C GLU A 521 13.92 12.97 20.39
N ILE A 522 14.15 11.69 20.15
CA ILE A 522 13.54 10.58 20.88
C ILE A 522 14.66 9.69 21.40
N GLU A 523 14.67 9.48 22.72
CA GLU A 523 15.55 8.52 23.37
C GLU A 523 14.93 7.12 23.33
N ASN A 524 15.75 6.10 23.13
CA ASN A 524 15.39 4.68 23.26
C ASN A 524 14.18 4.22 22.44
N LEU A 525 14.40 3.96 21.15
CA LEU A 525 13.51 3.09 20.38
C LEU A 525 13.89 1.63 20.68
N ASP A 526 13.11 0.94 21.50
CA ASP A 526 13.30 -0.50 21.68
C ASP A 526 13.21 -1.22 20.33
N GLY A 527 14.26 -1.98 19.97
CA GLY A 527 14.23 -2.92 18.83
C GLY A 527 15.38 -2.81 17.84
N TYR A 528 15.03 -2.66 16.56
CA TYR A 528 15.95 -2.63 15.42
C TYR A 528 15.61 -1.47 14.47
N VAL A 529 16.64 -0.98 13.78
CA VAL A 529 16.51 -0.07 12.65
C VAL A 529 16.86 -0.78 11.36
N PHE A 530 16.36 -0.22 10.26
CA PHE A 530 16.45 -0.84 8.94
C PHE A 530 16.97 0.14 7.92
N ASP A 531 17.70 -0.37 6.92
CA ASP A 531 18.13 0.39 5.75
C ASP A 531 18.09 -0.49 4.49
N PHE A 532 18.03 0.14 3.33
CA PHE A 532 17.76 -0.49 2.05
C PHE A 532 18.71 0.05 0.97
N SER A 533 19.63 -0.80 0.50
CA SER A 533 20.59 -0.42 -0.53
C SER A 533 19.93 -0.48 -1.92
N VAL A 534 19.78 0.67 -2.57
CA VAL A 534 19.18 0.79 -3.91
C VAL A 534 20.27 1.10 -4.92
N TYR A 535 20.39 0.25 -5.94
CA TYR A 535 21.41 0.40 -6.97
C TYR A 535 21.20 1.67 -7.81
N GLY A 536 22.28 2.42 -8.06
CA GLY A 536 22.30 3.59 -8.93
C GLY A 536 21.92 4.92 -8.27
N ASN A 537 20.71 5.02 -7.70
CA ASN A 537 20.18 6.30 -7.19
C ASN A 537 20.42 6.53 -5.69
N GLU A 538 20.74 5.49 -4.90
CA GLU A 538 21.10 5.61 -3.48
C GLU A 538 20.01 6.27 -2.60
N ASN A 539 18.75 6.06 -2.97
CA ASN A 539 17.59 6.51 -2.20
C ASN A 539 16.34 5.70 -2.58
N PHE A 540 15.31 5.77 -1.76
CA PHE A 540 14.03 5.10 -1.99
C PHE A 540 12.85 5.93 -1.47
N ILE A 541 11.63 5.52 -1.81
CA ILE A 541 10.42 6.12 -1.28
C ILE A 541 9.95 5.40 -0.01
N ALA A 542 9.87 6.14 1.09
CA ALA A 542 9.22 5.67 2.31
C ALA A 542 8.39 6.78 2.96
N GLU A 543 7.23 6.39 3.52
CA GLU A 543 6.20 7.31 4.02
C GLU A 543 5.78 8.38 2.99
N GLY A 544 5.97 8.10 1.70
CA GLY A 544 5.71 9.05 0.62
C GLY A 544 6.71 10.21 0.55
N LEU A 545 7.92 10.00 1.07
CA LEU A 545 9.07 10.92 1.07
C LEU A 545 10.26 10.25 0.38
N VAL A 546 11.20 11.05 -0.14
CA VAL A 546 12.47 10.56 -0.66
C VAL A 546 13.47 10.40 0.49
N ILE A 547 13.93 9.18 0.73
CA ILE A 547 14.77 8.78 1.87
C ILE A 547 16.12 8.28 1.33
N HIS A 548 17.24 8.84 1.82
CA HIS A 548 18.59 8.47 1.37
C HIS A 548 19.04 7.16 2.02
N ASN A 549 19.80 6.32 1.33
CA ASN A 549 20.37 5.10 1.93
C ASN A 549 21.83 5.27 2.41
N THR A 550 22.36 4.28 3.11
CA THR A 550 23.78 4.18 3.45
C THR A 550 24.61 3.79 2.23
N THR A 551 25.69 4.51 1.94
CA THR A 551 26.49 4.37 0.70
C THR A 551 27.88 3.77 0.90
N PHE A 552 28.41 3.76 2.12
CA PHE A 552 29.85 3.48 2.31
C PHE A 552 30.18 1.98 2.41
N SER A 553 29.30 1.17 2.98
CA SER A 553 29.47 -0.29 3.08
C SER A 553 29.23 -1.01 1.74
N ASP A 554 28.40 -0.46 0.87
CA ASP A 554 28.09 -1.02 -0.44
C ASP A 554 29.36 -1.11 -1.32
N ASN A 555 30.19 -0.06 -1.38
CA ASN A 555 31.43 -0.08 -2.18
C ASN A 555 32.45 -1.15 -1.72
N LEU A 556 32.45 -1.50 -0.43
CA LEU A 556 33.29 -2.57 0.12
C LEU A 556 32.75 -3.97 -0.22
N LEU A 557 31.42 -4.13 -0.29
CA LEU A 557 30.77 -5.39 -0.66
C LEU A 557 30.70 -5.62 -2.18
N PHE A 558 30.65 -4.55 -2.98
CA PHE A 558 30.71 -4.63 -4.45
C PHE A 558 32.13 -4.85 -5.00
N GLY A 559 33.16 -4.54 -4.20
CA GLY A 559 34.57 -4.74 -4.55
C GLY A 559 35.18 -6.08 -4.13
N ALA A 560 34.42 -6.95 -3.46
CA ALA A 560 34.87 -8.23 -2.91
C ALA A 560 34.42 -9.44 -3.75
#